data_AF-A0A084SYN5-F1
#
_entry.id   AF-A0A084SYN5-F1
#
_cell.length_a   1.000
_cell.length_b   1.000
_cell.length_c   1.000
_cell.angle_alpha   90.00
_cell.angle_beta   90.00
_cell.angle_gamma   90.00
#
_symmetry.space_group_name_H-M   'P 1'
#
loop_
_entity.id
_entity.type
_entity.pdbx_description
1 polymer ?
#
loop_
_entity_poly.entity_id
_entity_poly.type
_entity_poly.pdbx_seq_one_letter_code
_entity_poly.pdbx_strand_id
1 'polypeptide(L)'
;MYPILGLRLSGGQGAWGTRVGPQVRLHPLGEVVLSPFLEAGMSLNFGGETWSEIDGVRTCADMLLTPVGTVAVGSRWALGRLFFISSRVGWSWRLRQDNVQMRGGGDPDLLTAAALSLFQHEGFVISGSLGVSFF
;
A
#
# COMPACT_ATOMS: atom_id res chain seq x y z
N MET A 1 29.73 11.71 -3.67
CA MET A 1 28.42 12.28 -3.28
C MET A 1 27.45 11.12 -3.13
N TYR A 2 26.76 10.99 -2.00
CA TYR A 2 25.75 9.94 -1.83
C TYR A 2 24.46 10.36 -2.56
N PRO A 3 23.74 9.45 -3.23
CA PRO A 3 22.50 9.79 -3.91
C PRO A 3 21.47 10.27 -2.89
N ILE A 4 20.79 11.38 -3.22
CA ILE A 4 19.81 12.05 -2.37
C ILE A 4 18.38 11.77 -2.87
N LEU A 5 18.23 11.45 -4.16
CA LEU A 5 16.95 11.13 -4.79
C LEU A 5 16.98 9.71 -5.34
N GLY A 6 15.98 8.91 -5.01
CA GLY A 6 15.82 7.54 -5.49
C GLY A 6 14.47 7.34 -6.17
N LEU A 7 14.48 6.63 -7.30
CA LEU A 7 13.28 6.09 -7.93
C LEU A 7 13.11 4.64 -7.49
N ARG A 8 11.89 4.28 -7.11
CA ARG A 8 11.57 2.95 -6.63
C ARG A 8 10.36 2.41 -7.37
N LEU A 9 10.47 1.18 -7.86
CA LEU A 9 9.31 0.37 -8.20
C LEU A 9 9.05 -0.59 -7.03
N SER A 10 7.82 -0.66 -6.57
CA SER A 10 7.43 -1.56 -5.48
C SER A 10 6.29 -2.47 -5.91
N GLY A 11 6.32 -3.69 -5.40
CA GLY A 11 5.19 -4.60 -5.36
C GLY A 11 4.99 -5.12 -3.95
N GLY A 12 3.76 -5.52 -3.58
CA GLY A 12 3.50 -6.11 -2.28
C GLY A 12 2.05 -6.53 -2.07
N GLN A 13 1.76 -7.00 -0.87
CA GLN A 13 0.43 -7.41 -0.43
C GLN A 13 -0.10 -6.41 0.60
N GLY A 14 -1.34 -5.95 0.41
CA GLY A 14 -2.09 -5.16 1.37
C GLY A 14 -3.46 -5.76 1.66
N ALA A 15 -4.23 -5.09 2.52
CA ALA A 15 -5.58 -5.50 2.88
C ALA A 15 -6.55 -5.52 1.69
N TRP A 16 -6.40 -4.58 0.76
CA TRP A 16 -7.17 -4.52 -0.49
C TRP A 16 -6.67 -5.49 -1.58
N GLY A 17 -5.61 -6.24 -1.33
CA GLY A 17 -5.01 -7.14 -2.32
C GLY A 17 -3.59 -6.78 -2.73
N THR A 18 -3.14 -7.38 -3.83
CA THR A 18 -1.83 -7.13 -4.42
C THR A 18 -1.74 -5.69 -4.89
N ARG A 19 -0.57 -5.08 -4.74
CA ARG A 19 -0.33 -3.71 -5.18
C ARG A 19 1.00 -3.55 -5.88
N VAL A 20 1.04 -2.66 -6.86
CA VAL A 20 2.28 -2.26 -7.55
C VAL A 20 2.29 -0.77 -7.77
N GLY A 21 3.46 -0.14 -7.71
CA GLY A 21 3.52 1.29 -7.98
C GLY A 21 4.91 1.90 -7.90
N PRO A 22 5.13 3.00 -8.63
CA PRO A 22 6.32 3.82 -8.51
C PRO A 22 6.26 4.71 -7.24
N GLN A 23 7.42 4.92 -6.65
CA GLN A 23 7.66 5.88 -5.57
C GLN A 23 8.92 6.70 -5.86
N VAL A 24 8.92 7.92 -5.35
CA VAL A 24 10.09 8.77 -5.25
C VAL A 24 10.50 8.83 -3.78
N ARG A 25 11.79 8.66 -3.51
CA ARG A 25 12.37 8.79 -2.17
C ARG A 25 13.40 9.90 -2.14
N LEU A 26 13.31 10.74 -1.13
CA LEU A 26 14.34 11.70 -0.76
C LEU A 26 15.08 11.17 0.47
N HIS A 27 16.40 11.10 0.40
CA HIS A 27 17.31 10.71 1.47
C HIS A 27 18.09 11.94 1.95
N PRO A 28 17.63 12.65 3.00
CA PRO A 28 18.23 13.93 3.41
C PRO A 28 19.70 13.82 3.81
N LEU A 29 20.12 12.65 4.30
CA LEU A 29 21.50 12.37 4.70
C LEU A 29 22.30 11.64 3.60
N GLY A 30 21.71 11.49 2.41
CA GLY A 30 22.18 10.60 1.36
C GLY A 30 21.96 9.11 1.70
N GLU A 31 22.15 8.25 0.71
CA GLU A 31 22.13 6.79 0.94
C GLU A 31 23.39 6.31 1.66
N VAL A 32 23.28 6.14 2.97
CA VAL A 32 24.26 5.50 3.87
C VAL A 32 23.67 4.20 4.46
N VAL A 33 24.42 3.53 5.36
CA VAL A 33 23.99 2.26 5.98
C VAL A 33 22.59 2.37 6.61
N LEU A 34 22.35 3.44 7.36
CA LEU A 34 21.06 3.81 7.93
C LEU A 34 20.60 5.12 7.32
N SER A 35 19.68 5.06 6.36
CA SER A 35 19.21 6.24 5.63
C SER A 35 17.78 6.57 6.01
N PRO A 36 17.49 7.69 6.71
CA PRO A 36 16.14 8.20 6.78
C PRO A 36 15.66 8.61 5.38
N PHE A 37 14.36 8.55 5.14
CA PHE A 37 13.77 9.00 3.90
C PHE A 37 12.39 9.61 4.06
N LEU A 38 12.06 10.48 3.10
CA LEU A 38 10.72 10.92 2.77
C LEU A 38 10.31 10.25 1.46
N GLU A 39 9.11 9.69 1.39
CA GLU A 39 8.61 8.95 0.23
C GLU A 39 7.25 9.52 -0.19
N ALA A 40 7.06 9.68 -1.50
CA ALA A 40 5.75 9.96 -2.08
C ALA A 40 5.58 9.10 -3.34
N GLY A 41 4.34 8.71 -3.64
CA GLY A 41 4.08 7.92 -4.83
C GLY A 41 2.63 7.54 -5.01
N MET A 42 2.40 6.74 -6.04
CA MET A 42 1.10 6.18 -6.37
C MET A 42 1.23 4.67 -6.55
N SER A 43 0.20 3.93 -6.19
CA SER A 43 0.11 2.49 -6.42
C SER A 43 -1.25 2.10 -6.97
N LEU A 44 -1.26 1.11 -7.85
CA LEU A 44 -2.46 0.39 -8.26
C LEU A 44 -2.63 -0.81 -7.35
N ASN A 45 -3.72 -0.85 -6.58
CA ASN A 45 -4.13 -2.03 -5.84
C ASN A 45 -5.12 -2.79 -6.69
N PHE A 46 -4.88 -4.08 -6.91
CA PHE A 46 -5.65 -4.90 -7.84
C PHE A 46 -7.01 -5.36 -7.30
N GLY A 47 -7.24 -5.20 -5.99
CA GLY A 47 -8.47 -5.68 -5.39
C GLY A 47 -8.40 -7.17 -5.06
N GLY A 48 -9.58 -7.77 -4.93
CA GLY A 48 -9.80 -9.13 -4.47
C GLY A 48 -11.26 -9.33 -4.11
N GLU A 49 -11.54 -10.24 -3.19
CA GLU A 49 -12.90 -10.54 -2.76
C GLU A 49 -12.99 -10.44 -1.24
N THR A 50 -14.10 -9.88 -0.74
CA THR A 50 -14.47 -9.97 0.66
C THR A 50 -15.90 -10.44 0.79
N TRP A 51 -16.24 -11.02 1.94
CA TRP A 51 -17.56 -11.57 2.18
C TRP A 51 -17.89 -11.57 3.67
N SER A 52 -19.18 -11.54 3.97
CA SER A 52 -19.74 -11.82 5.28
C SER A 52 -20.75 -12.96 5.15
N GLU A 53 -21.05 -13.63 6.26
CA GLU A 53 -22.10 -14.63 6.33
C GLU A 53 -22.93 -14.39 7.59
N ILE A 54 -24.24 -14.21 7.41
CA ILE A 54 -25.21 -13.98 8.47
C ILE A 54 -26.34 -14.98 8.27
N ASP A 55 -26.63 -15.81 9.28
CA ASP A 55 -27.69 -16.82 9.24
C ASP A 55 -27.65 -17.74 8.00
N GLY A 56 -26.45 -18.09 7.53
CA GLY A 56 -26.23 -18.94 6.35
C GLY A 56 -26.39 -18.22 5.01
N VAL A 57 -26.69 -16.92 5.01
CA VAL A 57 -26.71 -16.08 3.81
C VAL A 57 -25.37 -15.40 3.66
N ARG A 58 -24.69 -15.70 2.55
CA ARG A 58 -23.39 -15.11 2.22
C ARG A 58 -23.55 -13.88 1.35
N THR A 59 -23.05 -12.75 1.83
CA THR A 59 -22.94 -11.51 1.07
C THR A 59 -21.51 -11.35 0.58
N CYS A 60 -21.31 -11.19 -0.72
CA CYS A 60 -19.99 -11.05 -1.33
C CYS A 60 -19.83 -9.67 -1.97
N ALA A 61 -18.64 -9.09 -1.79
CA ALA A 61 -18.23 -7.83 -2.38
C ALA A 61 -16.90 -8.02 -3.13
N ASP A 62 -16.89 -7.61 -4.39
CA ASP A 62 -15.70 -7.54 -5.22
C ASP A 62 -15.00 -6.20 -4.95
N MET A 63 -13.75 -6.28 -4.49
CA MET A 63 -12.87 -5.13 -4.34
C MET A 63 -12.24 -4.85 -5.69
N LEU A 64 -12.47 -3.67 -6.24
CA LEU A 64 -12.03 -3.30 -7.59
C LEU A 64 -10.63 -2.69 -7.59
N LEU A 65 -10.04 -2.63 -8.77
CA LEU A 65 -8.77 -1.95 -8.99
C LEU A 65 -8.86 -0.48 -8.52
N THR A 66 -7.97 -0.12 -7.59
CA THR A 66 -8.00 1.16 -6.87
C THR A 66 -6.62 1.83 -6.91
N PRO A 67 -6.48 2.96 -7.63
CA PRO A 67 -5.31 3.82 -7.52
C PRO A 67 -5.27 4.50 -6.15
N VAL A 68 -4.11 4.49 -5.51
CA VAL A 68 -3.88 5.03 -4.16
C VAL A 68 -2.66 5.94 -4.18
N GLY A 69 -2.82 7.15 -3.66
CA GLY A 69 -1.72 8.06 -3.34
C GLY A 69 -1.15 7.72 -1.96
N THR A 70 0.15 7.92 -1.78
CA THR A 70 0.79 7.74 -0.47
C THR A 70 1.90 8.74 -0.24
N VAL A 71 1.96 9.26 0.98
CA VAL A 71 3.14 9.94 1.53
C VAL A 71 3.60 9.19 2.78
N ALA A 72 4.91 9.06 2.96
CA ALA A 72 5.47 8.31 4.07
C ALA A 72 6.84 8.86 4.47
N VAL A 73 7.21 8.58 5.71
CA VAL A 73 8.57 8.73 6.22
C VAL A 73 9.06 7.39 6.71
N GLY A 74 10.36 7.16 6.63
CA GLY A 74 10.90 5.87 7.03
C GLY A 74 12.41 5.83 7.15
N SER A 75 12.90 4.62 7.36
CA SER A 75 14.32 4.33 7.42
C SER A 75 14.65 3.13 6.55
N ARG A 76 15.77 3.22 5.82
CA ARG A 76 16.36 2.15 5.03
C ARG A 76 17.65 1.68 5.71
N TRP A 77 17.80 0.37 5.85
CA TRP A 77 18.98 -0.31 6.35
C TRP A 77 19.63 -1.08 5.21
N ALA A 78 20.84 -0.70 4.82
CA ALA A 78 21.61 -1.41 3.82
C ALA A 78 22.10 -2.75 4.37
N LEU A 79 21.87 -3.83 3.61
CA LEU A 79 22.33 -5.18 3.88
C LEU A 79 23.38 -5.56 2.83
N GLY A 80 24.62 -5.12 3.06
CA GLY A 80 25.70 -5.28 2.09
C GLY A 80 25.58 -4.30 0.92
N ARG A 81 26.01 -4.72 -0.27
CA ARG A 81 26.12 -3.83 -1.44
C ARG A 81 24.79 -3.58 -2.16
N LEU A 82 23.93 -4.59 -2.25
CA LEU A 82 22.75 -4.54 -3.14
C LEU A 82 21.42 -4.57 -2.37
N PHE A 83 21.36 -5.27 -1.25
CA PHE A 83 20.11 -5.49 -0.54
C PHE A 83 19.84 -4.42 0.50
N PHE A 84 18.57 -4.20 0.80
CA PHE A 84 18.17 -3.36 1.94
C PHE A 84 16.86 -3.82 2.54
N ILE A 85 16.67 -3.48 3.81
CA ILE A 85 15.37 -3.50 4.48
C ILE A 85 14.92 -2.05 4.66
N SER A 86 13.63 -1.77 4.58
CA SER A 86 13.10 -0.50 5.05
C SER A 86 11.81 -0.66 5.80
N SER A 87 11.63 0.18 6.81
CA SER A 87 10.36 0.41 7.49
C SER A 87 9.88 1.82 7.17
N ARG A 88 8.56 1.99 7.07
CA ARG A 88 7.93 3.31 6.88
C ARG A 88 6.58 3.38 7.56
N VAL A 89 6.26 4.60 7.97
CA VAL A 89 4.93 5.02 8.41
C VAL A 89 4.44 6.15 7.53
N GLY A 90 3.15 6.22 7.27
CA GLY A 90 2.63 7.22 6.35
C GLY A 90 1.13 7.29 6.31
N TRP A 91 0.64 8.03 5.33
CA TRP A 91 -0.77 8.20 5.05
C TRP A 91 -1.05 7.84 3.60
N SER A 92 -2.10 7.06 3.37
CA SER A 92 -2.61 6.74 2.05
C SER A 92 -4.02 7.25 1.86
N TRP A 93 -4.35 7.58 0.62
CA TRP A 93 -5.70 7.92 0.21
C TRP A 93 -6.01 7.30 -1.14
N ARG A 94 -7.23 6.80 -1.29
CA ARG A 94 -7.72 6.33 -2.59
C ARG A 94 -8.00 7.52 -3.50
N LEU A 95 -7.78 7.32 -4.79
CA LEU A 95 -8.08 8.29 -5.84
C LEU A 95 -9.42 8.01 -6.52
N ARG A 96 -10.17 7.02 -5.99
CA ARG A 96 -11.45 6.55 -6.50
C ARG A 96 -12.32 6.12 -5.32
N GLN A 97 -13.61 6.45 -5.36
CA GLN A 97 -14.58 6.14 -4.29
C GLN A 97 -15.51 4.96 -4.64
N ASP A 98 -15.76 4.73 -5.93
CA ASP A 98 -16.56 3.64 -6.50
C ASP A 98 -15.70 2.39 -6.75
N ASN A 99 -15.02 1.91 -5.71
CA ASN A 99 -14.06 0.82 -5.79
C ASN A 99 -14.59 -0.53 -5.26
N VAL A 100 -15.88 -0.65 -5.00
CA VAL A 100 -16.51 -1.88 -4.52
C VAL A 100 -17.72 -2.21 -5.38
N GLN A 101 -17.90 -3.48 -5.68
CA GLN A 101 -19.09 -3.98 -6.36
C GLN A 101 -19.70 -5.15 -5.57
N MET A 102 -20.96 -4.99 -5.16
CA MET A 102 -21.70 -6.07 -4.49
C MET A 102 -22.20 -7.08 -5.52
N ARG A 103 -21.91 -8.37 -5.32
CA ARG A 103 -22.34 -9.43 -6.27
C ARG A 103 -23.87 -9.60 -6.34
N GLY A 104 -24.55 -9.26 -5.25
CA GLY A 104 -26.02 -9.27 -5.19
C GLY A 104 -26.68 -8.01 -5.75
N GLY A 105 -25.93 -7.00 -6.20
CA GLY A 105 -26.45 -5.74 -6.74
C GLY A 105 -27.11 -4.79 -5.73
N GLY A 106 -27.27 -5.21 -4.47
CA GLY A 106 -27.77 -4.38 -3.37
C GLY A 106 -26.66 -3.73 -2.54
N ASP A 107 -27.05 -3.01 -1.49
CA ASP A 107 -26.12 -2.40 -0.54
C ASP A 107 -25.42 -3.44 0.35
N PRO A 108 -24.18 -3.17 0.82
CA PRO A 108 -23.52 -4.04 1.78
C PRO A 108 -24.26 -4.09 3.11
N ASP A 109 -24.38 -5.28 3.69
CA ASP A 109 -24.79 -5.44 5.09
C ASP A 109 -23.77 -4.81 6.04
N LEU A 110 -24.14 -4.62 7.31
CA LEU A 110 -23.30 -3.96 8.31
C LEU A 110 -21.90 -4.62 8.46
N LEU A 111 -21.82 -5.95 8.41
CA LEU A 111 -20.54 -6.66 8.55
C LEU A 111 -19.69 -6.52 7.29
N THR A 112 -20.30 -6.63 6.11
CA THR A 112 -19.60 -6.40 4.84
C THR A 112 -19.12 -4.95 4.74
N ALA A 113 -19.94 -3.98 5.13
CA ALA A 113 -19.58 -2.56 5.15
C ALA A 113 -18.41 -2.28 6.11
N ALA A 114 -18.43 -2.87 7.31
CA ALA A 114 -17.34 -2.76 8.27
C ALA A 114 -16.03 -3.39 7.73
N ALA A 115 -16.11 -4.58 7.13
CA ALA A 115 -14.97 -5.23 6.50
C ALA A 115 -14.37 -4.38 5.37
N LEU A 116 -15.23 -3.84 4.49
CA LEU A 116 -14.80 -2.93 3.43
C LEU A 116 -14.15 -1.66 3.98
N SER A 117 -14.72 -1.05 5.03
CA SER A 117 -14.15 0.14 5.67
C SER A 117 -12.78 -0.14 6.29
N LEU A 118 -12.56 -1.32 6.86
CA LEU A 118 -11.27 -1.72 7.43
C LEU A 118 -10.21 -1.96 6.37
N PHE A 119 -10.61 -2.44 5.19
CA PHE A 119 -9.67 -2.73 4.10
C PHE A 119 -9.40 -1.53 3.19
N GLN A 120 -10.27 -0.51 3.22
CA GLN A 120 -10.10 0.69 2.40
C GLN A 120 -8.78 1.41 2.72
N HIS A 121 -8.09 1.79 1.65
CA HIS A 121 -6.79 2.49 1.70
C HIS A 121 -6.93 3.98 1.97
N GLU A 122 -7.62 4.32 3.06
CA GLU A 122 -7.72 5.68 3.57
C GLU A 122 -7.21 5.67 5.01
N GLY A 123 -6.08 6.33 5.23
CA GLY A 123 -5.56 6.47 6.58
C GLY A 123 -4.11 6.08 6.75
N PHE A 124 -3.81 5.73 7.99
CA PHE A 124 -2.48 5.45 8.47
C PHE A 124 -1.95 4.11 7.93
N VAL A 125 -0.70 4.10 7.49
CA VAL A 125 -0.03 2.93 6.94
C VAL A 125 1.28 2.69 7.69
N ILE A 126 1.48 1.46 8.15
CA ILE A 126 2.78 0.94 8.56
C ILE A 126 3.18 -0.13 7.55
N SER A 127 4.43 -0.12 7.09
CA SER A 127 4.92 -1.19 6.21
C SER A 127 6.41 -1.42 6.34
N GLY A 128 6.80 -2.67 6.14
CA GLY A 128 8.18 -3.10 5.93
C GLY A 128 8.38 -3.54 4.47
N SER A 129 9.60 -3.46 3.98
CA SER A 129 9.94 -4.01 2.67
C SER A 129 11.40 -4.44 2.58
N LEU A 130 11.64 -5.49 1.82
CA LEU A 130 12.95 -5.88 1.33
C LEU A 130 13.12 -5.34 -0.08
N GLY A 131 14.33 -4.95 -0.45
CA GLY A 131 14.59 -4.42 -1.78
C GLY A 131 16.03 -4.63 -2.24
N VAL A 132 16.23 -4.35 -3.51
CA VAL A 132 17.52 -4.40 -4.20
C VAL A 132 17.77 -3.03 -4.83
N SER A 133 18.98 -2.50 -4.66
CA SER A 133 19.46 -1.27 -5.29
C SER A 133 20.44 -1.63 -6.41
N PHE A 134 20.26 -1.01 -7.57
CA PHE A 134 21.22 -1.04 -8.68
C PHE A 134 21.78 0.38 -8.83
N PHE A 135 23.11 0.50 -8.90
CA PHE A 135 23.83 1.77 -8.97
C PHE A 135 24.60 1.87 -10.29
#